data_AF-A0A498N800-F1
#
_entry.id   AF-A0A498N800-F1
#
_cell.length_a   1.000
_cell.length_b   1.000
_cell.length_c   1.000
_cell.angle_alpha   90.00
_cell.angle_beta   90.00
_cell.angle_gamma   90.00
#
_symmetry.space_group_name_H-M   'P 1'
#
loop_
_entity.id
_entity.type
_entity.pdbx_description
1 polymer ?
#
loop_
_entity_poly.entity_id
_entity_poly.type
_entity_poly.pdbx_seq_one_letter_code
_entity_poly.pdbx_strand_id
1 'polypeptide(L)'
;MSASPNERFLCFILAGSTCGSDTSSRSAWLEESFGKFSIYVDYKDLREINTGFDSFEALDLLSTSQVAKLTLGSGALNSAALINMVFERLENGNSFQNAEEFFVALTQTSQPFEKRQKMPQRRQQITQTPRLRRIPQSCKRSAAARSLRPTGGEPRRGVGRGKPNVGALSSVFDHMTALRQQELAPVLLGYLKQRRASGSTCGSDTSSLSAWLEESFGKFSIYVDYKDLREINTGFDSFEALDLLSTSQVAQLTLGSGALNSAALINMVFERLENGNSFQNAEEFFVALTQTSQDLDINPVVRDIMMNRTFAIISLHFADFATDDWVSWFTVKLTLLLPSLTAEMLQTATSHTDCGEYHIIVGALSSVFDHMTSLRQQELAPVLLGYLKQRRASGSTCGSDTSSLSAWLEESFGKFSIYVDYKDLREINTGFDSFEALDLLSTSQVAQLTLGSGALNSAALINMVFERLENGNSFQNAEEFFVALTQTSQDLDINPVVRDIMMNSNLRHHQPSLRRLCDRRLGFLVHGETDSSPSQLDGRDAPDGNITHRLRRIPHHVRSAAEVCDRPVARVP
;
A
#
# COMPACT_ATOMS: atom_id res chain seq x y z
N MET A 1 -8.49 -40.08 -17.28
CA MET A 1 -8.83 -39.30 -16.07
C MET A 1 -8.84 -37.83 -16.47
N SER A 2 -9.74 -37.05 -15.87
CA SER A 2 -10.31 -35.78 -16.37
C SER A 2 -9.31 -34.62 -16.51
N ALA A 3 -9.18 -34.10 -17.73
CA ALA A 3 -8.55 -32.82 -18.08
C ALA A 3 -9.45 -31.62 -17.77
N SER A 4 -8.84 -30.45 -17.54
CA SER A 4 -9.48 -29.23 -17.06
C SER A 4 -10.31 -28.50 -18.15
N PRO A 5 -11.24 -27.60 -17.78
CA PRO A 5 -12.18 -26.97 -18.71
C PRO A 5 -11.54 -26.14 -19.84
N ASN A 6 -10.37 -25.53 -19.59
CA ASN A 6 -9.66 -24.71 -20.59
C ASN A 6 -8.94 -25.56 -21.66
N GLU A 7 -8.55 -26.80 -21.33
CA GLU A 7 -7.86 -27.72 -22.25
C GLU A 7 -8.80 -28.33 -23.30
N ARG A 8 -10.10 -28.39 -23.02
CA ARG A 8 -11.10 -28.92 -23.97
C ARG A 8 -11.46 -27.96 -25.09
N PHE A 9 -11.26 -26.66 -24.92
CA PHE A 9 -11.75 -25.67 -25.88
C PHE A 9 -10.70 -25.26 -26.93
N LEU A 10 -9.41 -25.21 -26.56
CA LEU A 10 -8.35 -24.77 -27.48
C LEU A 10 -7.70 -25.92 -28.27
N CYS A 11 -7.66 -27.14 -27.72
CA CYS A 11 -7.03 -28.28 -28.39
C CYS A 11 -7.93 -28.91 -29.48
N PHE A 12 -9.27 -28.81 -29.36
CA PHE A 12 -10.22 -29.45 -30.29
C PHE A 12 -10.33 -28.75 -31.65
N ILE A 13 -9.92 -27.48 -31.77
CA ILE A 13 -10.10 -26.72 -33.03
C ILE A 13 -8.85 -26.75 -33.93
N LEU A 14 -7.64 -26.91 -33.39
CA LEU A 14 -6.42 -26.55 -34.15
C LEU A 14 -5.47 -27.67 -34.57
N ALA A 15 -5.47 -28.87 -33.98
CA ALA A 15 -4.38 -29.83 -34.26
C ALA A 15 -4.85 -31.27 -34.45
N GLY A 16 -5.07 -31.65 -35.70
CA GLY A 16 -5.08 -33.04 -36.14
C GLY A 16 -3.68 -33.67 -36.29
N SER A 17 -2.62 -33.07 -35.74
CA SER A 17 -1.25 -33.61 -35.77
C SER A 17 -0.36 -33.00 -34.68
N THR A 18 0.61 -33.79 -34.22
CA THR A 18 1.57 -33.56 -33.12
C THR A 18 2.30 -32.21 -33.16
N CYS A 19 2.37 -31.53 -32.01
CA CYS A 19 3.14 -30.30 -31.79
C CYS A 19 4.64 -30.61 -31.58
N GLY A 20 5.51 -29.90 -32.29
CA GLY A 20 6.96 -29.79 -32.05
C GLY A 20 7.83 -30.99 -32.51
N SER A 21 8.82 -30.74 -33.36
CA SER A 21 9.88 -31.72 -33.68
C SER A 21 10.93 -31.80 -32.57
N ASP A 22 11.43 -33.00 -32.27
CA ASP A 22 12.41 -33.38 -31.21
C ASP A 22 13.81 -32.71 -31.28
N THR A 23 13.99 -31.61 -32.03
CA THR A 23 15.32 -31.04 -32.36
C THR A 23 15.56 -29.61 -31.86
N SER A 24 14.65 -28.98 -31.11
CA SER A 24 14.84 -27.64 -30.53
C SER A 24 15.24 -27.70 -29.03
N SER A 25 15.88 -26.64 -28.51
CA SER A 25 16.19 -26.54 -27.06
C SER A 25 14.92 -26.65 -26.22
N ARG A 26 15.01 -27.05 -24.95
CA ARG A 26 13.81 -27.26 -24.11
C ARG A 26 13.02 -25.97 -23.86
N SER A 27 13.69 -24.82 -23.85
CA SER A 27 13.05 -23.51 -23.84
C SER A 27 12.34 -23.21 -25.16
N ALA A 28 12.97 -23.51 -26.30
CA ALA A 28 12.36 -23.35 -27.62
C ALA A 28 11.15 -24.30 -27.80
N TRP A 29 11.24 -25.55 -27.33
CA TRP A 29 10.11 -26.47 -27.31
C TRP A 29 8.94 -25.91 -26.47
N LEU A 30 9.21 -25.39 -25.27
CA LEU A 30 8.19 -24.82 -24.40
C LEU A 30 7.58 -23.55 -25.02
N GLU A 31 8.40 -22.69 -25.62
CA GLU A 31 7.97 -21.47 -26.28
C GLU A 31 7.19 -21.73 -27.58
N GLU A 32 7.60 -22.72 -28.37
CA GLU A 32 6.90 -23.12 -29.62
C GLU A 32 5.59 -23.87 -29.33
N SER A 33 5.58 -24.69 -28.28
CA SER A 33 4.42 -25.53 -27.94
C SER A 33 3.39 -24.79 -27.09
N PHE A 34 3.84 -23.94 -26.17
CA PHE A 34 2.98 -23.26 -25.19
C PHE A 34 3.14 -21.73 -25.18
N GLY A 35 4.26 -21.19 -25.66
CA GLY A 35 4.52 -19.75 -25.69
C GLY A 35 4.37 -19.14 -24.29
N LYS A 36 3.65 -18.02 -24.16
CA LYS A 36 3.34 -17.41 -22.86
C LYS A 36 2.37 -18.20 -22.00
N PHE A 37 1.71 -19.21 -22.56
CA PHE A 37 0.73 -20.03 -21.83
C PHE A 37 1.40 -21.16 -21.05
N SER A 38 2.70 -21.36 -21.20
CA SER A 38 3.50 -22.28 -20.41
C SER A 38 3.26 -22.11 -18.92
N ILE A 39 3.04 -20.88 -18.44
CA ILE A 39 2.84 -20.54 -17.03
C ILE A 39 1.58 -21.17 -16.39
N TYR A 40 0.60 -21.57 -17.23
CA TYR A 40 -0.69 -22.10 -16.81
C TYR A 40 -0.80 -23.63 -16.90
N VAL A 41 0.18 -24.29 -17.51
CA VAL A 41 0.19 -25.76 -17.62
C VAL A 41 0.69 -26.34 -16.30
N ASP A 42 0.11 -27.42 -15.79
CA ASP A 42 0.71 -28.04 -14.59
C ASP A 42 2.12 -28.52 -14.92
N TYR A 43 3.09 -28.22 -14.04
CA TYR A 43 4.48 -28.61 -14.23
C TYR A 43 4.65 -30.13 -14.42
N LYS A 44 3.80 -30.92 -13.76
CA LYS A 44 3.80 -32.39 -13.91
C LYS A 44 3.40 -32.79 -15.33
N ASP A 45 2.40 -32.13 -15.90
CA ASP A 45 1.91 -32.42 -17.25
C ASP A 45 2.96 -32.01 -18.29
N LEU A 46 3.68 -30.91 -18.09
CA LEU A 46 4.83 -30.55 -18.94
C LEU A 46 5.90 -31.65 -18.97
N ARG A 47 6.17 -32.30 -17.83
CA ARG A 47 7.10 -33.44 -17.77
C ARG A 47 6.51 -34.74 -18.32
N GLU A 48 5.20 -34.91 -18.32
CA GLU A 48 4.56 -36.08 -18.95
C GLU A 48 4.57 -35.94 -20.48
N ILE A 49 4.38 -34.73 -21.00
CA ILE A 49 4.42 -34.41 -22.43
C ILE A 49 5.86 -34.44 -22.96
N ASN A 50 6.84 -33.99 -22.14
CA ASN A 50 8.26 -34.09 -22.45
C ASN A 50 9.02 -34.61 -21.24
N THR A 51 9.31 -35.91 -21.25
CA THR A 51 9.93 -36.65 -20.14
C THR A 51 11.34 -36.20 -19.77
N GLY A 52 11.97 -35.35 -20.59
CA GLY A 52 13.24 -34.70 -20.32
C GLY A 52 13.14 -33.23 -19.93
N PHE A 53 11.94 -32.70 -19.65
CA PHE A 53 11.72 -31.30 -19.30
C PHE A 53 12.13 -31.01 -17.84
N ASP A 54 13.43 -30.80 -17.62
CA ASP A 54 14.02 -30.22 -16.41
C ASP A 54 15.03 -29.13 -16.82
N SER A 55 14.54 -28.02 -17.40
CA SER A 55 15.43 -26.99 -17.95
C SER A 55 15.30 -25.66 -17.23
N PHE A 56 16.37 -25.27 -16.53
CA PHE A 56 16.56 -23.92 -16.00
C PHE A 56 16.74 -22.87 -17.13
N GLU A 57 16.91 -23.30 -18.38
CA GLU A 57 16.95 -22.41 -19.55
C GLU A 57 15.58 -21.80 -19.88
N ALA A 58 14.50 -22.30 -19.27
CA ALA A 58 13.12 -21.84 -19.49
C ALA A 58 12.53 -21.11 -18.28
N LEU A 59 13.33 -20.71 -17.28
CA LEU A 59 12.86 -20.06 -16.05
C LEU A 59 11.98 -18.82 -16.30
N ASP A 60 12.32 -18.02 -17.31
CA ASP A 60 11.57 -16.81 -17.67
C ASP A 60 10.21 -17.11 -18.33
N LEU A 61 9.99 -18.36 -18.74
CA LEU A 61 8.74 -18.85 -19.33
C LEU A 61 7.89 -19.62 -18.31
N LEU A 62 8.34 -19.76 -17.07
CA LEU A 62 7.61 -20.47 -16.02
C LEU A 62 6.97 -19.50 -15.01
N SER A 63 5.81 -19.89 -14.47
CA SER A 63 5.22 -19.22 -13.31
C SER A 63 6.05 -19.47 -12.05
N THR A 64 5.90 -18.60 -11.07
CA THR A 64 6.55 -18.70 -9.76
C THR A 64 6.30 -20.06 -9.08
N SER A 65 5.08 -20.59 -9.21
CA SER A 65 4.70 -21.92 -8.70
C SER A 65 5.41 -23.06 -9.43
N GLN A 66 5.55 -22.97 -10.76
CA GLN A 66 6.29 -23.95 -11.54
C GLN A 66 7.79 -23.90 -11.25
N VAL A 67 8.37 -22.71 -11.02
CA VAL A 67 9.77 -22.55 -10.60
C VAL A 67 10.00 -23.20 -9.23
N ALA A 68 9.04 -23.11 -8.29
CA ALA A 68 9.10 -23.82 -7.01
C ALA A 68 9.09 -25.35 -7.19
N LYS A 69 8.22 -25.88 -8.06
CA LYS A 69 8.14 -27.31 -8.40
C LYS A 69 9.42 -27.82 -9.08
N LEU A 70 9.97 -27.08 -10.03
CA LEU A 70 11.27 -27.34 -10.66
C LEU A 70 12.38 -27.36 -9.61
N THR A 71 12.42 -26.40 -8.69
CA THR A 71 13.43 -26.30 -7.62
C THR A 71 13.46 -27.54 -6.72
N LEU A 72 12.29 -28.06 -6.36
CA LEU A 72 12.15 -29.28 -5.54
C LEU A 72 12.49 -30.56 -6.29
N GLY A 73 12.23 -30.61 -7.60
CA GLY A 73 12.38 -31.82 -8.44
C GLY A 73 13.75 -32.02 -9.10
N SER A 74 14.56 -30.96 -9.21
CA SER A 74 15.78 -30.92 -10.05
C SER A 74 17.11 -30.98 -9.28
N GLY A 75 17.07 -31.03 -7.94
CA GLY A 75 18.27 -30.98 -7.10
C GLY A 75 18.89 -29.58 -6.93
N ALA A 76 18.22 -28.51 -7.38
CA ALA A 76 18.67 -27.12 -7.24
C ALA A 76 19.06 -26.73 -5.80
N LEU A 77 18.34 -27.25 -4.80
CA LEU A 77 18.64 -26.98 -3.38
C LEU A 77 20.04 -27.46 -2.94
N ASN A 78 20.65 -28.36 -3.70
CA ASN A 78 22.00 -28.88 -3.45
C ASN A 78 23.07 -28.28 -4.39
N SER A 79 22.71 -27.29 -5.21
CA SER A 79 23.59 -26.66 -6.20
C SER A 79 23.53 -25.13 -6.11
N ALA A 80 24.64 -24.51 -5.70
CA ALA A 80 24.76 -23.06 -5.59
C ALA A 80 24.51 -22.34 -6.92
N ALA A 81 24.89 -22.94 -8.05
CA ALA A 81 24.67 -22.35 -9.37
C ALA A 81 23.19 -22.35 -9.77
N LEU A 82 22.49 -23.47 -9.54
CA LEU A 82 21.08 -23.60 -9.90
C LEU A 82 20.17 -22.76 -9.00
N ILE A 83 20.47 -22.71 -7.69
CA ILE A 83 19.67 -21.90 -6.77
C ILE A 83 19.83 -20.40 -7.01
N ASN A 84 21.02 -19.95 -7.44
CA ASN A 84 21.23 -18.55 -7.80
C ASN A 84 20.42 -18.13 -9.03
N MET A 85 20.31 -18.99 -10.06
CA MET A 85 19.45 -18.70 -11.21
C MET A 85 17.96 -18.61 -10.82
N VAL A 86 17.53 -19.41 -9.84
CA VAL A 86 16.17 -19.30 -9.27
C VAL A 86 15.99 -17.96 -8.55
N PHE A 87 16.97 -17.53 -7.75
CA PHE A 87 16.90 -16.23 -7.07
C PHE A 87 16.91 -15.05 -8.04
N GLU A 88 17.76 -15.07 -9.06
CA GLU A 88 17.75 -14.06 -10.13
C GLU A 88 16.38 -13.96 -10.81
N ARG A 89 15.74 -15.11 -11.08
CA ARG A 89 14.37 -15.14 -11.62
C ARG A 89 13.31 -14.57 -10.67
N LEU A 90 13.46 -14.75 -9.36
CA LEU A 90 12.54 -14.20 -8.36
C LEU A 90 12.75 -12.70 -8.15
N GLU A 91 13.98 -12.21 -8.30
CA GLU A 91 14.32 -10.78 -8.23
C GLU A 91 13.81 -9.97 -9.44
N ASN A 92 13.55 -10.63 -10.58
CA ASN A 92 12.98 -9.99 -11.76
C ASN A 92 11.51 -9.56 -11.56
N GLY A 93 11.26 -8.25 -11.51
CA GLY A 93 9.93 -7.67 -11.38
C GLY A 93 9.56 -7.34 -9.93
N ASN A 94 8.34 -7.70 -9.49
CA ASN A 94 7.94 -7.53 -8.10
C ASN A 94 8.51 -8.67 -7.24
N SER A 95 9.73 -8.47 -6.74
CA SER A 95 10.49 -9.48 -6.00
C SER A 95 9.80 -9.95 -4.71
N PHE A 96 9.01 -9.09 -4.06
CA PHE A 96 8.27 -9.45 -2.85
C PHE A 96 7.12 -10.42 -3.17
N GLN A 97 6.30 -10.09 -4.18
CA GLN A 97 5.20 -10.95 -4.63
C GLN A 97 5.72 -12.31 -5.16
N ASN A 98 6.80 -12.27 -5.95
CA ASN A 98 7.44 -13.48 -6.46
C ASN A 98 7.97 -14.37 -5.32
N ALA A 99 8.59 -13.77 -4.30
CA ALA A 99 9.07 -14.53 -3.15
C ALA A 99 7.89 -15.17 -2.39
N GLU A 100 6.83 -14.41 -2.13
CA GLU A 100 5.65 -14.89 -1.42
C GLU A 100 4.98 -16.07 -2.14
N GLU A 101 4.68 -15.93 -3.44
CA GLU A 101 4.11 -16.99 -4.26
C GLU A 101 5.01 -18.23 -4.35
N PHE A 102 6.33 -18.04 -4.42
CA PHE A 102 7.31 -19.12 -4.44
C PHE A 102 7.29 -19.92 -3.14
N PHE A 103 7.30 -19.26 -1.99
CA PHE A 103 7.28 -19.94 -0.68
C PHE A 103 5.92 -20.59 -0.40
N VAL A 104 4.80 -19.95 -0.77
CA VAL A 104 3.47 -20.56 -0.69
C VAL A 104 3.42 -21.84 -1.52
N ALA A 105 3.90 -21.80 -2.77
CA ALA A 105 3.94 -22.98 -3.63
C ALA A 105 4.81 -24.10 -3.02
N LEU A 106 6.00 -23.78 -2.50
CA LEU A 106 6.88 -24.76 -1.83
C LEU A 106 6.16 -25.48 -0.68
N THR A 107 5.45 -24.75 0.18
CA THR A 107 4.74 -25.32 1.33
C THR A 107 3.54 -26.18 0.94
N GLN A 108 2.85 -25.86 -0.15
CA GLN A 108 1.73 -26.65 -0.68
C GLN A 108 2.20 -27.96 -1.34
N THR A 109 3.39 -27.97 -1.96
CA THR A 109 3.99 -29.19 -2.52
C THR A 109 4.57 -30.15 -1.49
N SER A 110 4.73 -29.74 -0.23
CA SER A 110 5.43 -30.54 0.77
C SER A 110 4.59 -30.76 2.04
N GLN A 111 3.87 -31.89 2.12
CA GLN A 111 3.59 -32.59 3.38
C GLN A 111 3.19 -34.06 3.15
N PRO A 112 3.53 -35.01 4.05
CA PRO A 112 4.20 -34.82 5.35
C PRO A 112 5.62 -35.41 5.39
N PHE A 113 6.57 -34.62 5.88
CA PHE A 113 7.82 -35.13 6.47
C PHE A 113 7.96 -34.56 7.89
N GLU A 114 7.08 -35.00 8.79
CA GLU A 114 7.37 -34.94 10.22
C GLU A 114 8.39 -36.04 10.57
N LYS A 115 9.66 -35.66 10.71
CA LYS A 115 10.49 -35.98 11.89
C LYS A 115 11.93 -35.49 11.73
N ARG A 116 12.33 -34.74 12.76
CA ARG A 116 13.69 -34.46 13.21
C ARG A 116 14.51 -33.51 12.33
N GLN A 117 14.59 -32.26 12.78
CA GLN A 117 15.86 -31.69 13.23
C GLN A 117 15.59 -30.50 14.16
N LYS A 118 15.84 -30.69 15.45
CA LYS A 118 16.12 -29.60 16.39
C LYS A 118 17.42 -28.95 15.93
N MET A 119 17.39 -27.67 15.58
CA MET A 119 18.59 -26.84 15.52
C MET A 119 18.48 -25.66 16.48
N PRO A 120 19.61 -25.17 17.01
CA PRO A 120 19.70 -24.64 18.36
C PRO A 120 19.54 -23.12 18.39
N GLN A 121 18.87 -22.64 19.45
CA GLN A 121 18.92 -21.24 19.88
C GLN A 121 20.36 -20.87 20.23
N ARG A 122 21.03 -20.08 19.38
CA ARG A 122 22.24 -19.35 19.75
C ARG A 122 21.86 -18.14 20.59
N ARG A 123 21.90 -18.32 21.91
CA ARG A 123 22.05 -17.22 22.89
C ARG A 123 23.30 -16.42 22.53
N GLN A 124 23.16 -15.15 22.16
CA GLN A 124 24.26 -14.20 22.26
C GLN A 124 24.43 -13.85 23.74
N GLN A 125 25.47 -14.41 24.35
CA GLN A 125 25.91 -14.04 25.68
C GLN A 125 26.62 -12.69 25.62
N ILE A 126 26.10 -11.80 26.46
CA ILE A 126 26.59 -10.49 26.84
C ILE A 126 28.03 -10.61 27.37
N THR A 127 28.97 -9.97 26.66
CA THR A 127 30.33 -9.72 27.16
C THR A 127 30.27 -8.53 28.12
N GLN A 128 30.59 -8.79 29.39
CA GLN A 128 30.83 -7.76 30.40
C GLN A 128 32.24 -7.18 30.27
N THR A 129 32.37 -5.87 30.53
CA THR A 129 33.38 -5.12 31.33
C THR A 129 33.78 -3.79 30.67
N PRO A 130 34.32 -2.77 31.38
CA PRO A 130 34.47 -2.58 32.83
C PRO A 130 33.96 -1.23 33.40
N ARG A 131 33.78 -1.25 34.73
CA ARG A 131 33.83 -0.15 35.73
C ARG A 131 34.19 1.26 35.23
N LEU A 132 33.26 2.19 35.42
CA LEU A 132 33.56 3.62 35.56
C LEU A 132 33.44 4.09 37.01
N ARG A 133 34.35 4.98 37.35
CA ARG A 133 34.74 5.46 38.68
C ARG A 133 33.67 6.34 39.32
N ARG A 134 33.54 6.22 40.65
CA ARG A 134 33.02 7.26 41.56
C ARG A 134 33.76 8.58 41.37
N ILE A 135 33.05 9.70 41.21
CA ILE A 135 33.37 11.03 41.78
C ILE A 135 32.01 11.78 42.01
N PRO A 136 31.91 12.85 42.83
CA PRO A 136 31.19 12.84 44.10
C PRO A 136 29.95 13.76 44.17
N GLN A 137 29.15 13.57 45.22
CA GLN A 137 28.16 14.55 45.68
C GLN A 137 28.81 15.91 45.97
N SER A 138 28.37 16.97 45.31
CA SER A 138 28.35 18.33 45.88
C SER A 138 27.65 19.33 44.94
N CYS A 139 26.41 19.71 45.28
CA CYS A 139 25.95 21.10 45.40
C CYS A 139 24.42 21.15 45.51
N LYS A 140 23.91 20.79 46.69
CA LYS A 140 22.69 21.40 47.25
C LYS A 140 23.12 22.66 48.00
N ARG A 141 22.56 23.83 47.65
CA ARG A 141 22.26 25.01 48.50
C ARG A 141 22.02 26.20 47.56
N SER A 142 20.79 26.67 47.39
CA SER A 142 19.97 27.45 48.33
C SER A 142 19.91 28.88 47.84
N ALA A 143 18.76 29.22 47.26
CA ALA A 143 18.22 30.56 47.27
C ALA A 143 18.18 31.05 48.72
N ALA A 144 18.85 32.17 48.99
CA ALA A 144 18.65 32.95 50.20
C ALA A 144 18.33 34.38 49.77
N ALA A 145 17.05 34.73 49.92
CA ALA A 145 16.59 36.09 49.93
C ALA A 145 17.42 36.88 50.96
N ARG A 146 18.01 38.00 50.55
CA ARG A 146 18.55 38.98 51.50
C ARG A 146 18.00 40.35 51.17
N SER A 147 17.19 40.81 52.12
CA SER A 147 16.59 42.14 52.24
C SER A 147 17.62 43.25 52.03
N LEU A 148 17.31 44.19 51.13
CA LEU A 148 18.06 45.42 50.90
C LEU A 148 17.57 46.50 51.88
N ARG A 149 18.50 47.13 52.62
CA ARG A 149 18.36 48.49 53.15
C ARG A 149 19.36 49.40 52.42
N PRO A 150 19.01 50.66 52.11
CA PRO A 150 19.77 51.49 51.19
C PRO A 150 20.83 52.32 51.93
N THR A 151 22.03 52.42 51.38
CA THR A 151 22.93 53.55 51.63
C THR A 151 23.50 54.01 50.29
N GLY A 152 23.39 55.33 50.07
CA GLY A 152 23.54 55.98 48.78
C GLY A 152 24.98 56.05 48.25
N GLY A 153 25.04 56.29 46.95
CA GLY A 153 26.26 56.53 46.19
C GLY A 153 26.00 56.32 44.70
N GLU A 154 25.46 57.34 44.02
CA GLU A 154 25.56 57.40 42.56
C GLU A 154 27.05 57.50 42.17
N PRO A 155 27.43 56.81 41.09
CA PRO A 155 27.91 57.59 39.95
C PRO A 155 27.28 57.12 38.63
N ARG A 156 26.87 58.10 37.83
CA ARG A 156 26.41 57.97 36.44
C ARG A 156 27.36 57.07 35.62
N ARG A 157 26.84 55.92 35.16
CA ARG A 157 27.42 55.13 34.06
C ARG A 157 26.31 54.45 33.28
N GLY A 158 26.16 54.83 32.02
CA GLY A 158 25.52 54.09 30.93
C GLY A 158 24.06 53.69 31.12
N VAL A 159 23.21 53.97 30.14
CA VAL A 159 21.92 53.26 30.01
C VAL A 159 22.24 51.81 29.64
N GLY A 160 22.71 51.02 30.60
CA GLY A 160 22.71 49.57 30.51
C GLY A 160 21.27 49.15 30.60
N ARG A 161 20.65 48.79 29.47
CA ARG A 161 19.35 48.10 29.48
C ARG A 161 19.51 46.88 30.38
N GLY A 162 18.95 46.93 31.58
CA GLY A 162 19.02 45.84 32.55
C GLY A 162 18.48 44.56 31.92
N LYS A 163 19.16 43.42 32.15
CA LYS A 163 18.67 42.12 31.71
C LYS A 163 17.23 41.94 32.23
N PRO A 164 16.24 41.61 31.36
CA PRO A 164 14.91 41.28 31.83
C PRO A 164 14.99 40.20 32.89
N ASN A 165 14.33 40.39 34.04
CA ASN A 165 14.25 39.37 35.08
C ASN A 165 13.18 38.35 34.69
N VAL A 166 13.53 37.46 33.75
CA VAL A 166 12.64 36.42 33.20
C VAL A 166 12.07 35.53 34.30
N GLY A 167 12.88 35.18 35.31
CA GLY A 167 12.42 34.38 36.45
C GLY A 167 11.29 35.05 37.24
N ALA A 168 11.39 36.36 37.49
CA ALA A 168 10.34 37.12 38.17
C ALA A 168 9.08 37.33 37.30
N LEU A 169 9.24 37.45 35.98
CA LEU A 169 8.10 37.52 35.06
C LEU A 169 7.39 36.16 34.97
N SER A 170 8.16 35.08 34.93
CA SER A 170 7.66 33.70 34.87
C SER A 170 6.85 33.33 36.12
N SER A 171 7.24 33.81 37.30
CA SER A 171 6.50 33.53 38.55
C SER A 171 5.13 34.17 38.63
N VAL A 172 4.88 35.27 37.91
CA VAL A 172 3.58 35.94 37.85
C VAL A 172 2.81 35.61 36.56
N PHE A 173 3.34 34.74 35.71
CA PHE A 173 2.78 34.39 34.40
C PHE A 173 1.31 33.97 34.49
N ASP A 174 0.97 33.06 35.40
CA ASP A 174 -0.40 32.52 35.55
C ASP A 174 -1.41 33.59 36.04
N HIS A 175 -0.93 34.75 36.52
CA HIS A 175 -1.76 35.88 36.94
C HIS A 175 -1.90 36.95 35.85
N MET A 176 -1.19 36.81 34.72
CA MET A 176 -1.31 37.71 33.57
C MET A 176 -2.48 37.28 32.68
N THR A 177 -3.13 38.25 32.03
CA THR A 177 -4.06 37.95 30.94
C THR A 177 -3.32 37.30 29.77
N ALA A 178 -3.98 36.42 29.01
CA ALA A 178 -3.40 35.79 27.82
C ALA A 178 -2.78 36.81 26.84
N LEU A 179 -3.45 37.94 26.60
CA LEU A 179 -2.94 39.04 25.76
C LEU A 179 -1.58 39.55 26.26
N ARG A 180 -1.45 39.81 27.56
CA ARG A 180 -0.18 40.25 28.17
C ARG A 180 0.91 39.19 28.08
N GLN A 181 0.57 37.91 28.22
CA GLN A 181 1.55 36.84 28.05
C GLN A 181 2.09 36.80 26.62
N GLN A 182 1.18 36.88 25.64
CA GLN A 182 1.53 36.92 24.20
C GLN A 182 2.34 38.16 23.82
N GLU A 183 2.05 39.33 24.40
CA GLU A 183 2.80 40.57 24.15
C GLU A 183 4.23 40.53 24.70
N LEU A 184 4.49 39.81 25.80
CA LEU A 184 5.80 39.79 26.44
C LEU A 184 6.79 38.83 25.77
N ALA A 185 6.34 37.74 25.17
CA ALA A 185 7.19 36.80 24.44
C ALA A 185 8.03 37.46 23.31
N PRO A 186 7.46 38.26 22.38
CA PRO A 186 8.24 38.93 21.34
C PRO A 186 9.20 40.00 21.90
N VAL A 187 8.90 40.58 23.07
CA VAL A 187 9.82 41.52 23.76
C VAL A 187 11.07 40.78 24.24
N LEU A 188 10.89 39.61 24.87
CA LEU A 188 12.00 38.75 25.29
C LEU A 188 12.81 38.25 24.09
N LEU A 189 12.13 37.83 23.02
CA LEU A 189 12.73 37.42 21.77
C LEU A 189 13.59 38.53 21.14
N GLY A 190 13.06 39.75 21.04
CA GLY A 190 13.76 40.90 20.50
C GLY A 190 15.02 41.25 21.30
N TYR A 191 14.94 41.17 22.64
CA TYR A 191 16.10 41.35 23.50
C TYR A 191 17.19 40.30 23.22
N LEU A 192 16.83 39.03 23.03
CA LEU A 192 17.77 37.95 22.73
C LEU A 192 18.42 38.08 21.35
N LYS A 193 17.63 38.43 20.31
CA LYS A 193 18.16 38.71 18.96
C LYS A 193 19.17 39.87 18.99
N GLN A 194 18.87 40.95 19.73
CA GLN A 194 19.80 42.08 19.91
C GLN A 194 21.09 41.67 20.62
N ARG A 195 20.99 40.84 21.68
CA ARG A 195 22.15 40.33 22.44
C ARG A 195 23.05 39.43 21.59
N ARG A 196 22.45 38.52 20.81
CA ARG A 196 23.17 37.64 19.88
C ARG A 196 23.92 38.45 18.82
N ALA A 197 23.28 39.47 18.23
CA ALA A 197 23.94 40.38 17.28
C ALA A 197 25.10 41.16 17.91
N SER A 198 25.07 41.38 19.23
CA SER A 198 26.14 42.04 19.99
C SER A 198 27.25 41.08 20.47
N GLY A 199 27.21 39.80 20.08
CA GLY A 199 28.21 38.79 20.43
C GLY A 199 28.08 38.19 21.84
N SER A 200 26.99 38.49 22.58
CA SER A 200 26.73 37.93 23.91
C SER A 200 25.55 36.96 23.88
N THR A 201 25.75 35.69 24.20
CA THR A 201 24.67 34.71 24.39
C THR A 201 23.99 34.92 25.75
N CYS A 202 22.70 34.61 25.85
CA CYS A 202 22.04 34.37 27.14
C CYS A 202 22.17 32.88 27.45
N GLY A 203 22.47 32.55 28.71
CA GLY A 203 22.85 31.20 29.15
C GLY A 203 24.37 31.08 29.33
N SER A 204 24.82 30.25 30.27
CA SER A 204 26.24 29.89 30.34
C SER A 204 26.57 28.94 29.18
N ASP A 205 27.81 28.97 28.69
CA ASP A 205 28.32 28.05 27.65
C ASP A 205 28.25 26.55 28.04
N THR A 206 27.72 26.25 29.23
CA THR A 206 27.62 24.93 29.86
C THR A 206 26.20 24.57 30.30
N SER A 207 25.19 25.38 29.95
CA SER A 207 23.78 25.13 30.34
C SER A 207 23.09 24.17 29.36
N SER A 208 22.27 23.25 29.88
CA SER A 208 21.45 22.35 29.02
C SER A 208 20.45 23.15 28.20
N LEU A 209 19.89 22.55 27.14
CA LEU A 209 18.91 23.26 26.31
C LEU A 209 17.68 23.71 27.10
N SER A 210 17.21 22.87 28.03
CA SER A 210 16.07 23.18 28.90
C SER A 210 16.38 24.34 29.85
N ALA A 211 17.57 24.33 30.48
CA ALA A 211 18.00 25.42 31.35
C ALA A 211 18.14 26.75 30.57
N TRP A 212 18.69 26.69 29.36
CA TRP A 212 18.78 27.85 28.48
C TRP A 212 17.40 28.43 28.14
N LEU A 213 16.43 27.57 27.79
CA LEU A 213 15.08 28.00 27.42
C LEU A 213 14.35 28.64 28.61
N GLU A 214 14.45 28.05 29.80
CA GLU A 214 13.88 28.60 31.04
C GLU A 214 14.52 29.94 31.43
N GLU A 215 15.85 30.06 31.37
CA GLU A 215 16.54 31.31 31.69
C GLU A 215 16.25 32.43 30.69
N SER A 216 16.02 32.07 29.42
CA SER A 216 15.84 33.01 28.33
C SER A 216 14.39 33.49 28.18
N PHE A 217 13.43 32.58 28.38
CA PHE A 217 12.01 32.85 28.14
C PHE A 217 11.10 32.47 29.31
N GLY A 218 11.51 31.54 30.20
CA GLY A 218 10.62 31.03 31.24
C GLY A 218 9.34 30.45 30.65
N LYS A 219 8.20 30.64 31.31
CA LYS A 219 6.88 30.20 30.82
C LYS A 219 6.42 30.88 29.52
N PHE A 220 7.08 31.96 29.09
CA PHE A 220 6.74 32.65 27.84
C PHE A 220 7.25 31.94 26.59
N SER A 221 8.09 30.91 26.73
CA SER A 221 8.63 30.11 25.62
C SER A 221 7.55 29.58 24.68
N ILE A 222 6.38 29.23 25.24
CA ILE A 222 5.25 28.64 24.50
C ILE A 222 4.66 29.56 23.42
N TYR A 223 4.90 30.88 23.52
CA TYR A 223 4.42 31.90 22.59
C TYR A 223 5.47 32.34 21.56
N VAL A 224 6.66 31.75 21.59
CA VAL A 224 7.74 32.05 20.65
C VAL A 224 7.65 31.09 19.47
N ASP A 225 7.81 31.58 18.25
CA ASP A 225 7.84 30.71 17.08
C ASP A 225 9.03 29.73 17.18
N TYR A 226 8.79 28.46 16.86
CA TYR A 226 9.83 27.43 16.94
C TYR A 226 11.00 27.73 15.99
N LYS A 227 10.75 28.32 14.82
CA LYS A 227 11.79 28.77 13.89
C LYS A 227 12.68 29.83 14.54
N ASP A 228 12.09 30.79 15.25
CA ASP A 228 12.84 31.81 15.97
C ASP A 228 13.73 31.22 17.08
N LEU A 229 13.23 30.21 17.79
CA LEU A 229 14.02 29.49 18.80
C LEU A 229 15.24 28.80 18.18
N ARG A 230 15.07 28.14 17.02
CA ARG A 230 16.17 27.52 16.26
C ARG A 230 17.17 28.53 15.72
N GLU A 231 16.71 29.70 15.27
CA GLU A 231 17.60 30.77 14.79
C GLU A 231 18.52 31.30 15.90
N ILE A 232 18.00 31.39 17.13
CA ILE A 232 18.75 31.91 18.28
C ILE A 232 19.61 30.84 18.94
N ASN A 233 19.22 29.56 18.85
CA ASN A 233 20.00 28.44 19.36
C ASN A 233 20.00 27.30 18.33
N THR A 234 21.12 27.11 17.63
CA THR A 234 21.23 26.12 16.55
C THR A 234 21.15 24.67 17.04
N GLY A 235 21.20 24.43 18.36
CA GLY A 235 21.00 23.11 18.97
C GLY A 235 19.55 22.84 19.42
N PHE A 236 18.60 23.69 19.04
CA PHE A 236 17.21 23.63 19.54
C PHE A 236 16.37 22.46 18.96
N ASP A 237 16.89 21.71 17.99
CA ASP A 237 16.25 20.48 17.47
C ASP A 237 16.43 19.26 18.42
N SER A 238 16.89 19.47 19.66
CA SER A 238 17.05 18.44 20.68
C SER A 238 15.77 18.23 21.51
N PHE A 239 15.57 16.99 21.95
CA PHE A 239 14.45 16.57 22.81
C PHE A 239 14.66 16.90 24.30
N GLU A 240 15.80 17.50 24.68
CA GLU A 240 16.10 17.86 26.08
C GLU A 240 15.10 18.84 26.70
N ALA A 241 14.48 19.70 25.90
CA ALA A 241 13.56 20.74 26.36
C ALA A 241 12.09 20.41 26.08
N LEU A 242 11.77 19.15 25.72
CA LEU A 242 10.45 18.75 25.23
C LEU A 242 9.30 19.11 26.21
N ASP A 243 9.53 18.98 27.51
CA ASP A 243 8.56 19.33 28.56
C ASP A 243 8.23 20.83 28.65
N LEU A 244 9.09 21.68 28.08
CA LEU A 244 8.96 23.15 28.10
C LEU A 244 8.34 23.71 26.82
N LEU A 245 8.10 22.85 25.83
CA LEU A 245 7.53 23.24 24.54
C LEU A 245 6.00 23.23 24.59
N SER A 246 5.39 24.14 23.83
CA SER A 246 3.98 24.06 23.48
C SER A 246 3.73 22.91 22.51
N THR A 247 2.50 22.42 22.45
CA THR A 247 2.14 21.32 21.55
C THR A 247 2.44 21.62 20.08
N SER A 248 2.20 22.86 19.65
CA SER A 248 2.54 23.32 18.30
C SER A 248 4.06 23.27 18.03
N GLN A 249 4.89 23.64 19.01
CA GLN A 249 6.35 23.53 18.93
C GLN A 249 6.79 22.06 18.91
N VAL A 250 6.13 21.17 19.64
CA VAL A 250 6.38 19.72 19.60
C VAL A 250 6.07 19.14 18.22
N ALA A 251 4.99 19.56 17.57
CA ALA A 251 4.69 19.18 16.19
C ALA A 251 5.79 19.64 15.22
N GLN A 252 6.25 20.88 15.34
CA GLN A 252 7.34 21.40 14.50
C GLN A 252 8.68 20.69 14.75
N LEU A 253 9.01 20.39 16.01
CA LEU A 253 10.16 19.55 16.36
C LEU A 253 10.04 18.16 15.72
N THR A 254 8.85 17.56 15.73
CA THR A 254 8.60 16.23 15.15
C THR A 254 8.93 16.20 13.64
N LEU A 255 8.55 17.26 12.92
CA LEU A 255 8.84 17.43 11.50
C LEU A 255 10.33 17.70 11.21
N GLY A 256 11.02 18.43 12.09
CA GLY A 256 12.40 18.88 11.87
C GLY A 256 13.50 17.94 12.39
N SER A 257 13.17 16.98 13.27
CA SER A 257 14.16 16.20 14.03
C SER A 257 14.38 14.76 13.53
N GLY A 258 13.68 14.35 12.47
CA GLY A 258 13.67 12.96 12.01
C GLY A 258 12.86 12.01 12.89
N ALA A 259 12.03 12.53 13.80
CA ALA A 259 11.18 11.72 14.67
C ALA A 259 10.18 10.83 13.90
N LEU A 260 9.72 11.28 12.73
CA LEU A 260 8.88 10.47 11.82
C LEU A 260 9.58 9.20 11.29
N ASN A 261 10.89 9.07 11.50
CA ASN A 261 11.70 7.92 11.10
C ASN A 261 12.36 7.19 12.28
N SER A 262 12.05 7.58 13.53
CA SER A 262 12.67 7.01 14.72
C SER A 262 11.65 6.68 15.80
N ALA A 263 11.48 5.38 16.06
CA ALA A 263 10.61 4.88 17.12
C ALA A 263 10.99 5.45 18.51
N ALA A 264 12.28 5.67 18.79
CA ALA A 264 12.71 6.23 20.07
C ALA A 264 12.28 7.69 20.22
N LEU A 265 12.46 8.50 19.18
CA LEU A 265 12.11 9.92 19.21
C LEU A 265 10.60 10.12 19.27
N ILE A 266 9.84 9.39 18.46
CA ILE A 266 8.37 9.52 18.47
C ILE A 266 7.75 9.04 19.79
N ASN A 267 8.35 8.05 20.46
CA ASN A 267 7.90 7.67 21.80
C ASN A 267 8.08 8.81 22.79
N MET A 268 9.20 9.54 22.76
CA MET A 268 9.37 10.74 23.60
C MET A 268 8.34 11.82 23.27
N VAL A 269 8.04 12.06 21.98
CA VAL A 269 6.95 12.97 21.57
C VAL A 269 5.65 12.59 22.26
N PHE A 270 5.25 11.32 22.15
CA PHE A 270 3.97 10.89 22.72
C PHE A 270 3.96 10.82 24.24
N GLU A 271 5.07 10.48 24.89
CA GLU A 271 5.20 10.59 26.36
C GLU A 271 4.93 12.04 26.83
N ARG A 272 5.39 13.03 26.06
CA ARG A 272 5.07 14.44 26.31
C ARG A 272 3.60 14.77 26.06
N LEU A 273 3.00 14.25 24.98
CA LEU A 273 1.59 14.50 24.66
C LEU A 273 0.65 13.85 25.69
N GLU A 274 1.02 12.70 26.22
CA GLU A 274 0.25 11.96 27.25
C GLU A 274 0.30 12.64 28.63
N ASN A 275 1.22 13.58 28.85
CA ASN A 275 1.32 14.31 30.11
C ASN A 275 0.26 15.42 30.20
N GLY A 276 -0.60 15.35 31.22
CA GLY A 276 -1.65 16.34 31.46
C GLY A 276 -2.95 16.01 30.70
N ASN A 277 -3.48 16.98 29.96
CA ASN A 277 -4.67 16.76 29.13
C ASN A 277 -4.25 16.17 27.77
N SER A 278 -4.18 14.85 27.71
CA SER A 278 -3.71 14.12 26.53
C SER A 278 -4.58 14.34 25.30
N PHE A 279 -5.90 14.48 25.46
CA PHE A 279 -6.82 14.76 24.36
C PHE A 279 -6.55 16.12 23.73
N GLN A 280 -6.47 17.18 24.56
CA GLN A 280 -6.15 18.53 24.08
C GLN A 280 -4.77 18.59 23.42
N ASN A 281 -3.78 17.93 24.04
CA ASN A 281 -2.43 17.86 23.47
C ASN A 281 -2.43 17.11 22.13
N ALA A 282 -3.12 15.98 22.00
CA ALA A 282 -3.20 15.27 20.73
C ALA A 282 -3.90 16.12 19.66
N GLU A 283 -5.00 16.79 20.02
CA GLU A 283 -5.73 17.67 19.12
C GLU A 283 -4.86 18.80 18.57
N GLU A 284 -4.23 19.58 19.46
CA GLU A 284 -3.35 20.68 19.07
C GLU A 284 -2.14 20.19 18.25
N PHE A 285 -1.60 19.03 18.59
CA PHE A 285 -0.49 18.42 17.87
C PHE A 285 -0.86 18.10 16.43
N PHE A 286 -1.97 17.41 16.19
CA PHE A 286 -2.39 17.05 14.83
C PHE A 286 -2.88 18.24 14.03
N VAL A 287 -3.50 19.24 14.66
CA VAL A 287 -3.82 20.52 14.00
C VAL A 287 -2.54 21.19 13.48
N ALA A 288 -1.49 21.27 14.29
CA ALA A 288 -0.21 21.85 13.86
C ALA A 288 0.51 20.99 12.81
N LEU A 289 0.47 19.65 12.95
CA LEU A 289 1.11 18.72 12.04
C LEU A 289 0.51 18.79 10.63
N THR A 290 -0.82 18.79 10.54
CA THR A 290 -1.56 18.80 9.26
C THR A 290 -1.53 20.16 8.55
N GLN A 291 -1.33 21.26 9.27
CA GLN A 291 -1.14 22.59 8.68
C GLN A 291 0.19 22.72 7.92
N THR A 292 1.18 21.88 8.24
CA THR A 292 2.55 22.06 7.74
C THR A 292 2.83 21.27 6.46
N SER A 293 2.24 20.08 6.29
CA SER A 293 2.46 19.22 5.11
C SER A 293 1.33 18.21 4.89
N GLN A 294 0.91 18.01 3.64
CA GLN A 294 -0.05 16.95 3.25
C GLN A 294 0.62 15.62 2.84
N ASP A 295 1.87 15.66 2.38
CA ASP A 295 2.63 14.47 1.96
C ASP A 295 3.84 14.24 2.87
N LEU A 296 3.62 13.65 4.03
CA LEU A 296 4.69 13.25 4.95
C LEU A 296 5.04 11.78 4.73
N ASP A 297 6.31 11.52 4.41
CA ASP A 297 6.86 10.17 4.41
C ASP A 297 7.15 9.75 5.87
N ILE A 298 6.19 9.05 6.47
CA ILE A 298 6.28 8.52 7.83
C ILE A 298 6.69 7.06 7.73
N ASN A 299 7.75 6.68 8.45
CA ASN A 299 8.15 5.28 8.55
C ASN A 299 6.95 4.44 9.03
N PRO A 300 6.60 3.32 8.36
CA PRO A 300 5.41 2.55 8.69
C PRO A 300 5.33 2.13 10.17
N VAL A 301 6.45 1.75 10.78
CA VAL A 301 6.50 1.38 12.22
C VAL A 301 6.22 2.59 13.11
N VAL A 302 6.74 3.76 12.74
CA VAL A 302 6.44 5.01 13.46
C VAL A 302 4.97 5.39 13.30
N ARG A 303 4.41 5.27 12.09
CA ARG A 303 2.99 5.52 11.83
C ARG A 303 2.09 4.61 12.66
N ASP A 304 2.44 3.33 12.80
CA ASP A 304 1.74 2.38 13.66
C ASP A 304 1.78 2.79 15.14
N ILE A 305 2.95 3.22 15.65
CA ILE A 305 3.10 3.71 17.03
C ILE A 305 2.24 4.95 17.25
N MET A 306 2.32 5.93 16.34
CA MET A 306 1.54 7.17 16.41
C MET A 306 0.05 6.86 16.40
N MET A 307 -0.40 5.98 15.50
CA MET A 307 -1.81 5.61 15.39
C MET A 307 -2.30 4.94 16.66
N ASN A 308 -1.56 3.95 17.18
CA ASN A 308 -1.95 3.21 18.38
C ASN A 308 -2.08 4.13 19.61
N ARG A 309 -1.07 4.98 19.84
CA ARG A 309 -1.10 5.89 20.99
C ARG A 309 -2.17 6.97 20.84
N THR A 310 -2.34 7.52 19.63
CA THR A 310 -3.42 8.49 19.36
C THR A 310 -4.79 7.86 19.57
N PHE A 311 -5.01 6.65 19.06
CA PHE A 311 -6.26 5.94 19.21
C PHE A 311 -6.58 5.63 20.68
N ALA A 312 -5.58 5.26 21.48
CA ALA A 312 -5.74 5.06 22.92
C ALA A 312 -6.19 6.34 23.66
N ILE A 313 -5.82 7.52 23.16
CA ILE A 313 -6.28 8.80 23.71
C ILE A 313 -7.72 9.10 23.26
N ILE A 314 -7.96 9.12 21.94
CA ILE A 314 -9.24 9.61 21.41
C ILE A 314 -10.41 8.64 21.63
N SER A 315 -10.15 7.33 21.69
CA SER A 315 -11.22 6.33 21.85
C SER A 315 -11.98 6.47 23.17
N LEU A 316 -11.34 7.03 24.19
CA LEU A 316 -11.96 7.34 25.48
C LEU A 316 -13.04 8.43 25.38
N HIS A 317 -13.05 9.20 24.29
CA HIS A 317 -13.95 10.34 24.08
C HIS A 317 -15.04 10.06 23.04
N PHE A 318 -15.05 8.90 22.38
CA PHE A 318 -16.02 8.60 21.31
C PHE A 318 -17.48 8.65 21.77
N ALA A 319 -17.77 8.38 23.05
CA ALA A 319 -19.12 8.50 23.59
C ALA A 319 -19.63 9.95 23.67
N ASP A 320 -18.72 10.91 23.74
CA ASP A 320 -19.02 12.34 23.87
C ASP A 320 -18.84 13.11 22.55
N PHE A 321 -18.35 12.45 21.49
CA PHE A 321 -18.12 13.08 20.19
C PHE A 321 -19.43 13.50 19.52
N ALA A 322 -19.49 14.77 19.10
CA ALA A 322 -20.47 15.24 18.14
C ALA A 322 -20.03 14.92 16.70
N THR A 323 -20.93 15.04 15.73
CA THR A 323 -20.63 14.79 14.31
C THR A 323 -19.43 15.61 13.82
N ASP A 324 -19.30 16.87 14.24
CA ASP A 324 -18.14 17.72 13.88
C ASP A 324 -16.82 17.18 14.43
N ASP A 325 -16.82 16.50 15.58
CA ASP A 325 -15.63 15.86 16.13
C ASP A 325 -15.20 14.68 15.25
N TRP A 326 -16.15 13.86 14.80
CA TRP A 326 -15.88 12.77 13.86
C TRP A 326 -15.30 13.28 12.54
N VAL A 327 -15.88 14.34 11.98
CA VAL A 327 -15.34 15.00 10.78
C VAL A 327 -13.92 15.49 11.05
N SER A 328 -13.70 16.24 12.13
CA SER A 328 -12.42 16.83 12.46
C SER A 328 -11.32 15.77 12.67
N TRP A 329 -11.63 14.69 13.39
CA TRP A 329 -10.66 13.65 13.69
C TRP A 329 -10.37 12.75 12.49
N PHE A 330 -11.38 12.21 11.81
CA PHE A 330 -11.16 11.22 10.76
C PHE A 330 -10.77 11.82 9.42
N THR A 331 -11.27 13.02 9.07
CA THR A 331 -11.01 13.61 7.74
C THR A 331 -9.84 14.59 7.72
N VAL A 332 -9.40 15.07 8.89
CA VAL A 332 -8.30 16.04 9.01
C VAL A 332 -7.16 15.49 9.88
N LYS A 333 -7.39 15.29 11.19
CA LYS A 333 -6.31 15.04 12.15
C LYS A 333 -5.64 13.67 11.97
N LEU A 334 -6.41 12.63 11.68
CA LEU A 334 -5.91 11.25 11.56
C LEU A 334 -5.51 10.85 10.14
N THR A 335 -5.75 11.68 9.12
CA THR A 335 -5.57 11.29 7.71
C THR A 335 -4.20 10.67 7.43
N LEU A 336 -3.14 11.22 8.02
CA LEU A 336 -1.76 10.70 7.89
C LEU A 336 -1.51 9.35 8.59
N LEU A 337 -2.36 8.99 9.56
CA LEU A 337 -2.24 7.79 10.40
C LEU A 337 -3.26 6.71 10.05
N LEU A 338 -4.36 7.05 9.37
CA LEU A 338 -5.40 6.11 8.97
C LEU A 338 -4.89 4.86 8.22
N PRO A 339 -3.82 4.91 7.40
CA PRO A 339 -3.27 3.69 6.81
C PRO A 339 -2.79 2.62 7.83
N SER A 340 -2.57 3.03 9.08
CA SER A 340 -2.18 2.19 10.20
C SER A 340 -3.36 1.83 11.15
N LEU A 341 -4.58 2.27 10.86
CA LEU A 341 -5.79 1.89 11.62
C LEU A 341 -5.99 0.37 11.51
N THR A 342 -6.16 -0.32 12.64
CA THR A 342 -6.42 -1.77 12.67
C THR A 342 -7.91 -2.09 12.64
N ALA A 343 -8.24 -3.35 12.33
CA ALA A 343 -9.62 -3.84 12.39
C ALA A 343 -10.26 -3.66 13.78
N GLU A 344 -9.50 -3.89 14.86
CA GLU A 344 -9.96 -3.69 16.24
C GLU A 344 -10.28 -2.22 16.55
N MET A 345 -9.41 -1.31 16.10
CA MET A 345 -9.64 0.13 16.25
C MET A 345 -10.88 0.57 15.46
N LEU A 346 -11.03 0.09 14.22
CA LEU A 346 -12.23 0.37 13.42
C LEU A 346 -13.50 -0.17 14.08
N GLN A 347 -13.46 -1.38 14.62
CA GLN A 347 -14.58 -1.99 15.33
C GLN A 347 -14.97 -1.18 16.57
N THR A 348 -13.96 -0.68 17.30
CA THR A 348 -14.16 0.18 18.48
C THR A 348 -14.80 1.51 18.07
N ALA A 349 -14.26 2.19 17.07
CA ALA A 349 -14.80 3.47 16.59
C ALA A 349 -16.25 3.34 16.12
N THR A 350 -16.53 2.37 15.25
CA THR A 350 -17.88 2.17 14.67
C THR A 350 -18.93 1.74 15.70
N SER A 351 -18.53 1.16 16.83
CA SER A 351 -19.48 0.83 17.91
C SER A 351 -20.13 2.05 18.58
N HIS A 352 -19.56 3.25 18.37
CA HIS A 352 -20.04 4.53 18.91
C HIS A 352 -20.72 5.41 17.86
N THR A 353 -20.89 4.94 16.63
CA THR A 353 -21.42 5.74 15.52
C THR A 353 -22.87 5.41 15.17
N ASP A 354 -23.60 6.38 14.64
CA ASP A 354 -24.76 6.10 13.79
C ASP A 354 -24.36 6.04 12.30
N CYS A 355 -25.33 6.01 11.38
CA CYS A 355 -25.01 5.87 9.96
C CYS A 355 -24.28 7.11 9.40
N GLY A 356 -24.58 8.31 9.90
CA GLY A 356 -23.92 9.55 9.50
C GLY A 356 -22.44 9.56 9.88
N GLU A 357 -22.12 9.29 11.16
CA GLU A 357 -20.73 9.21 11.60
C GLU A 357 -19.99 8.02 10.98
N TYR A 358 -20.67 6.91 10.75
CA TYR A 358 -20.11 5.77 10.03
C TYR A 358 -19.67 6.15 8.61
N HIS A 359 -20.49 6.87 7.84
CA HIS A 359 -20.13 7.33 6.49
C HIS A 359 -18.92 8.27 6.50
N ILE A 360 -18.75 9.08 7.55
CA ILE A 360 -17.55 9.91 7.73
C ILE A 360 -16.31 9.01 7.84
N ILE A 361 -16.36 7.96 8.67
CA ILE A 361 -15.25 7.01 8.83
C ILE A 361 -14.96 6.28 7.52
N VAL A 362 -15.97 5.76 6.84
CA VAL A 362 -15.81 5.04 5.55
C VAL A 362 -15.21 5.95 4.49
N GLY A 363 -15.72 7.19 4.36
CA GLY A 363 -15.18 8.17 3.42
C GLY A 363 -13.72 8.51 3.70
N ALA A 364 -13.37 8.71 4.97
CA ALA A 364 -11.99 8.96 5.38
C ALA A 364 -11.06 7.78 5.05
N LEU A 365 -11.46 6.56 5.38
CA LEU A 365 -10.68 5.35 5.06
C LEU A 365 -10.55 5.13 3.55
N SER A 366 -11.62 5.37 2.79
CA SER A 366 -11.63 5.27 1.34
C SER A 366 -10.64 6.26 0.71
N SER A 367 -10.51 7.46 1.27
CA SER A 367 -9.57 8.49 0.78
C SER A 367 -8.09 8.07 0.92
N VAL A 368 -7.76 7.26 1.92
CA VAL A 368 -6.40 6.78 2.18
C VAL A 368 -6.17 5.33 1.75
N PHE A 369 -7.16 4.72 1.09
CA PHE A 369 -7.14 3.30 0.71
C PHE A 369 -5.86 2.91 -0.03
N ASP A 370 -5.43 3.72 -1.01
CA ASP A 370 -4.25 3.43 -1.84
C ASP A 370 -2.91 3.53 -1.06
N HIS A 371 -2.94 4.06 0.16
CA HIS A 371 -1.79 4.14 1.07
C HIS A 371 -1.76 3.01 2.10
N MET A 372 -2.80 2.17 2.14
CA MET A 372 -2.87 0.97 2.98
C MET A 372 -2.19 -0.22 2.31
N THR A 373 -1.70 -1.16 3.12
CA THR A 373 -1.27 -2.45 2.59
C THR A 373 -2.49 -3.28 2.19
N SER A 374 -2.35 -4.17 1.19
CA SER A 374 -3.42 -5.08 0.78
C SER A 374 -3.97 -5.91 1.95
N LEU A 375 -3.09 -6.39 2.83
CA LEU A 375 -3.49 -7.07 4.06
C LEU A 375 -4.41 -6.19 4.92
N ARG A 376 -4.06 -4.92 5.12
CA ARG A 376 -4.88 -4.03 5.94
C ARG A 376 -6.23 -3.77 5.29
N GLN A 377 -6.27 -3.55 3.98
CA GLN A 377 -7.54 -3.35 3.27
C GLN A 377 -8.48 -4.55 3.42
N GLN A 378 -7.95 -5.77 3.31
CA GLN A 378 -8.69 -7.02 3.52
C GLN A 378 -9.17 -7.20 4.96
N GLU A 379 -8.40 -6.75 5.97
CA GLU A 379 -8.79 -6.84 7.38
C GLU A 379 -9.91 -5.85 7.76
N LEU A 380 -9.97 -4.67 7.13
CA LEU A 380 -10.98 -3.66 7.45
C LEU A 380 -12.35 -3.96 6.82
N ALA A 381 -12.40 -4.57 5.63
CA ALA A 381 -13.66 -4.82 4.93
C ALA A 381 -14.67 -5.68 5.72
N PRO A 382 -14.28 -6.78 6.40
CA PRO A 382 -15.18 -7.57 7.24
C PRO A 382 -15.77 -6.79 8.42
N VAL A 383 -15.03 -5.81 8.96
CA VAL A 383 -15.52 -4.95 10.06
C VAL A 383 -16.63 -4.02 9.56
N LEU A 384 -16.43 -3.41 8.39
CA LEU A 384 -17.46 -2.59 7.72
C LEU A 384 -18.72 -3.42 7.42
N LEU A 385 -18.54 -4.64 6.90
CA LEU A 385 -19.63 -5.58 6.66
C LEU A 385 -20.39 -5.94 7.94
N GLY A 386 -19.65 -6.25 9.02
CA GLY A 386 -20.22 -6.59 10.32
C GLY A 386 -21.09 -5.48 10.88
N TYR A 387 -20.61 -4.23 10.80
CA TYR A 387 -21.38 -3.05 11.20
C TYR A 387 -22.72 -2.97 10.44
N LEU A 388 -22.69 -3.07 9.11
CA LEU A 388 -23.91 -2.97 8.29
C LEU A 388 -24.91 -4.11 8.57
N LYS A 389 -24.43 -5.35 8.76
CA LYS A 389 -25.29 -6.47 9.16
C LYS A 389 -25.97 -6.21 10.51
N GLN A 390 -25.24 -5.65 11.49
CA GLN A 390 -25.78 -5.27 12.79
C GLN A 390 -26.83 -4.16 12.68
N ARG A 391 -26.58 -3.12 11.88
CA ARG A 391 -27.53 -2.01 11.67
C ARG A 391 -28.80 -2.51 10.99
N ARG A 392 -28.67 -3.38 9.99
CA ARG A 392 -29.81 -4.01 9.30
C ARG A 392 -30.65 -4.86 10.25
N ALA A 393 -30.01 -5.65 11.11
CA ALA A 393 -30.71 -6.41 12.15
C ALA A 393 -31.47 -5.51 13.13
N SER A 394 -30.99 -4.28 13.33
CA SER A 394 -31.62 -3.25 14.16
C SER A 394 -32.67 -2.39 13.41
N GLY A 395 -32.94 -2.69 12.13
CA GLY A 395 -33.95 -2.01 11.31
C GLY A 395 -33.46 -0.78 10.53
N SER A 396 -32.15 -0.51 10.51
CA SER A 396 -31.55 0.60 9.76
C SER A 396 -30.73 0.06 8.58
N THR A 397 -30.91 0.61 7.38
CA THR A 397 -30.16 0.22 6.18
C THR A 397 -28.81 0.92 6.06
N CYS A 398 -28.53 1.91 6.92
CA CYS A 398 -27.43 2.88 6.78
C CYS A 398 -27.20 3.34 5.34
N GLY A 399 -28.28 3.52 4.59
CA GLY A 399 -28.29 4.05 3.25
C GLY A 399 -29.50 4.94 3.09
N SER A 400 -29.42 5.93 2.20
CA SER A 400 -30.59 6.73 1.87
C SER A 400 -31.57 5.89 1.06
N ASP A 401 -32.86 5.94 1.38
CA ASP A 401 -33.92 5.30 0.57
C ASP A 401 -34.00 5.87 -0.86
N THR A 402 -33.29 6.98 -1.11
CA THR A 402 -33.26 7.71 -2.39
C THR A 402 -31.90 7.64 -3.10
N SER A 403 -30.87 7.02 -2.52
CA SER A 403 -29.54 6.91 -3.14
C SER A 403 -29.54 5.85 -4.24
N SER A 404 -28.80 6.11 -5.33
CA SER A 404 -28.50 5.08 -6.35
C SER A 404 -27.73 3.92 -5.72
N LEU A 405 -27.71 2.77 -6.40
CA LEU A 405 -26.96 1.61 -5.89
C LEU A 405 -25.47 1.92 -5.71
N SER A 406 -24.90 2.71 -6.62
CA SER A 406 -23.49 3.12 -6.58
C SER A 406 -23.20 4.02 -5.37
N ALA A 407 -24.06 5.02 -5.13
CA ALA A 407 -23.93 5.91 -3.98
C ALA A 407 -24.06 5.13 -2.67
N TRP A 408 -25.03 4.20 -2.58
CA TRP A 408 -25.15 3.32 -1.43
C TRP A 408 -23.89 2.49 -1.18
N LEU A 409 -23.29 1.92 -2.24
CA LEU A 409 -22.09 1.08 -2.12
C LEU A 409 -20.87 1.90 -1.67
N GLU A 410 -20.72 3.12 -2.18
CA GLU A 410 -19.66 4.05 -1.77
C GLU A 410 -19.84 4.53 -0.32
N GLU A 411 -21.06 4.90 0.08
CA GLU A 411 -21.37 5.29 1.46
C GLU A 411 -21.15 4.12 2.44
N SER A 412 -21.54 2.91 2.03
CA SER A 412 -21.48 1.71 2.86
C SER A 412 -20.07 1.16 2.99
N PHE A 413 -19.26 1.15 1.94
CA PHE A 413 -17.97 0.44 1.94
C PHE A 413 -16.82 1.26 1.35
N GLY A 414 -17.08 2.36 0.65
CA GLY A 414 -16.07 3.07 -0.12
C GLY A 414 -15.32 2.13 -1.05
N LYS A 415 -14.00 2.33 -1.17
CA LYS A 415 -13.12 1.44 -1.95
C LYS A 415 -12.96 0.03 -1.38
N PHE A 416 -13.40 -0.24 -0.16
CA PHE A 416 -13.31 -1.57 0.45
C PHE A 416 -14.36 -2.56 -0.07
N SER A 417 -15.35 -2.07 -0.84
CA SER A 417 -16.40 -2.91 -1.46
C SER A 417 -15.82 -4.10 -2.22
N ILE A 418 -14.65 -3.96 -2.83
CA ILE A 418 -13.99 -5.00 -3.64
C ILE A 418 -13.60 -6.26 -2.83
N TYR A 419 -13.48 -6.12 -1.50
CA TYR A 419 -13.13 -7.20 -0.57
C TYR A 419 -14.34 -7.83 0.12
N VAL A 420 -15.55 -7.39 -0.19
CA VAL A 420 -16.78 -7.93 0.36
C VAL A 420 -17.33 -9.00 -0.58
N ASP A 421 -17.79 -10.13 -0.05
CA ASP A 421 -18.39 -11.17 -0.88
C ASP A 421 -19.67 -10.66 -1.55
N TYR A 422 -19.81 -10.92 -2.86
CA TYR A 422 -20.98 -10.49 -3.64
C TYR A 422 -22.30 -11.00 -3.05
N LYS A 423 -22.29 -12.21 -2.46
CA LYS A 423 -23.46 -12.77 -1.76
C LYS A 423 -23.86 -11.93 -0.55
N ASP A 424 -22.91 -11.42 0.21
CA ASP A 424 -23.16 -10.57 1.36
C ASP A 424 -23.70 -9.20 0.94
N LEU A 425 -23.18 -8.62 -0.16
CA LEU A 425 -23.70 -7.38 -0.74
C LEU A 425 -25.19 -7.53 -1.13
N ARG A 426 -25.56 -8.66 -1.74
CA ARG A 426 -26.96 -8.99 -2.07
C ARG A 426 -27.84 -9.24 -0.85
N GLU A 427 -27.29 -9.82 0.21
CA GLU A 427 -28.02 -10.05 1.47
C GLU A 427 -28.40 -8.71 2.13
N ILE A 428 -27.48 -7.76 2.13
CA ILE A 428 -27.66 -6.45 2.75
C ILE A 428 -28.53 -5.54 1.87
N ASN A 429 -28.35 -5.58 0.56
CA ASN A 429 -29.15 -4.81 -0.39
C ASN A 429 -29.75 -5.73 -1.47
N THR A 430 -31.06 -6.00 -1.36
CA THR A 430 -31.77 -6.90 -2.29
C THR A 430 -31.84 -6.38 -3.72
N GLY A 431 -31.54 -5.08 -3.95
CA GLY A 431 -31.46 -4.47 -5.27
C GLY A 431 -30.06 -4.56 -5.92
N PHE A 432 -29.10 -5.26 -5.30
CA PHE A 432 -27.70 -5.24 -5.73
C PHE A 432 -27.40 -5.92 -7.09
N ASP A 433 -28.37 -6.60 -7.71
CA ASP A 433 -28.21 -7.19 -9.05
C ASP A 433 -28.33 -6.16 -10.21
N SER A 434 -28.16 -4.87 -9.93
CA SER A 434 -28.17 -3.79 -10.92
C SER A 434 -26.77 -3.46 -11.44
N PHE A 435 -26.69 -3.01 -12.69
CA PHE A 435 -25.47 -2.56 -13.35
C PHE A 435 -25.06 -1.12 -12.96
N GLU A 436 -25.85 -0.42 -12.14
CA GLU A 436 -25.55 0.95 -11.68
C GLU A 436 -24.21 1.07 -10.95
N ALA A 437 -23.82 0.05 -10.19
CA ALA A 437 -22.58 0.03 -9.41
C ALA A 437 -21.43 -0.71 -10.10
N LEU A 438 -21.55 -1.05 -11.39
CA LEU A 438 -20.60 -1.90 -12.12
C LEU A 438 -19.15 -1.41 -12.01
N ASP A 439 -18.93 -0.09 -12.06
CA ASP A 439 -17.60 0.52 -11.98
C ASP A 439 -16.92 0.35 -10.61
N LEU A 440 -17.69 0.12 -9.55
CA LEU A 440 -17.22 -0.01 -8.17
C LEU A 440 -16.94 -1.47 -7.77
N LEU A 441 -17.27 -2.42 -8.64
CA LEU A 441 -17.10 -3.85 -8.37
C LEU A 441 -15.70 -4.33 -8.73
N SER A 442 -15.22 -5.32 -7.96
CA SER A 442 -14.05 -6.11 -8.33
C SER A 442 -14.34 -7.00 -9.53
N THR A 443 -13.30 -7.46 -10.22
CA THR A 443 -13.46 -8.35 -11.38
C THR A 443 -14.25 -9.62 -11.06
N SER A 444 -14.00 -10.20 -9.88
CA SER A 444 -14.74 -11.37 -9.38
C SER A 444 -16.21 -11.06 -9.12
N GLN A 445 -16.52 -9.91 -8.53
CA GLN A 445 -17.90 -9.45 -8.32
C GLN A 445 -18.62 -9.20 -9.66
N VAL A 446 -17.94 -8.63 -10.66
CA VAL A 446 -18.49 -8.46 -12.02
C VAL A 446 -18.84 -9.80 -12.67
N ALA A 447 -18.01 -10.83 -12.48
CA ALA A 447 -18.33 -12.19 -12.94
C ALA A 447 -19.58 -12.73 -12.25
N GLN A 448 -19.72 -12.56 -10.94
CA GLN A 448 -20.90 -12.99 -10.19
C GLN A 448 -22.18 -12.23 -10.58
N LEU A 449 -22.08 -10.92 -10.81
CA LEU A 449 -23.18 -10.10 -11.37
C LEU A 449 -23.60 -10.62 -12.75
N THR A 450 -22.64 -10.96 -13.61
CA THR A 450 -22.91 -11.49 -14.96
C THR A 450 -23.76 -12.77 -14.90
N LEU A 451 -23.51 -13.63 -13.91
CA LEU A 451 -24.25 -14.87 -13.69
C LEU A 451 -25.66 -14.63 -13.11
N GLY A 452 -25.81 -13.63 -12.24
CA GLY A 452 -27.05 -13.34 -11.52
C GLY A 452 -28.04 -12.43 -12.24
N SER A 453 -27.58 -11.62 -13.20
CA SER A 453 -28.36 -10.50 -13.79
C SER A 453 -29.01 -10.80 -15.15
N GLY A 454 -28.83 -12.01 -15.69
CA GLY A 454 -29.29 -12.36 -17.03
C GLY A 454 -28.42 -11.77 -18.16
N ALA A 455 -27.24 -11.22 -17.84
CA ALA A 455 -26.31 -10.68 -18.83
C ALA A 455 -25.87 -11.70 -19.89
N LEU A 456 -25.81 -12.99 -19.53
CA LEU A 456 -25.55 -14.09 -20.47
C LEU A 456 -26.61 -14.25 -21.57
N ASN A 457 -27.75 -13.56 -21.44
CA ASN A 457 -28.85 -13.55 -22.40
C ASN A 457 -29.09 -12.16 -23.03
N SER A 458 -28.28 -11.15 -22.70
CA SER A 458 -28.48 -9.77 -23.18
C SER A 458 -27.18 -9.19 -23.73
N ALA A 459 -27.17 -8.92 -25.05
CA ALA A 459 -26.05 -8.29 -25.73
C ALA A 459 -25.72 -6.89 -25.16
N ALA A 460 -26.73 -6.14 -24.69
CA ALA A 460 -26.51 -4.82 -24.09
C ALA A 460 -25.79 -4.93 -22.74
N LEU A 461 -26.26 -5.84 -21.86
CA LEU A 461 -25.68 -6.02 -20.53
C LEU A 461 -24.25 -6.58 -20.61
N ILE A 462 -24.01 -7.56 -21.48
CA ILE A 462 -22.66 -8.12 -21.62
C ILE A 462 -21.67 -7.10 -22.22
N ASN A 463 -22.12 -6.19 -23.09
CA ASN A 463 -21.23 -5.14 -23.59
C ASN A 463 -20.80 -4.20 -22.45
N MET A 464 -21.71 -3.83 -21.54
CA MET A 464 -21.34 -3.04 -20.36
C MET A 464 -20.31 -3.78 -19.48
N VAL A 465 -20.45 -5.11 -19.30
CA VAL A 465 -19.45 -5.92 -18.60
C VAL A 465 -18.07 -5.77 -19.24
N PHE A 466 -17.96 -5.94 -20.56
CA PHE A 466 -16.66 -5.84 -21.24
C PHE A 466 -16.11 -4.41 -21.28
N GLU A 467 -16.97 -3.39 -21.41
CA GLU A 467 -16.56 -1.99 -21.27
C GLU A 467 -15.92 -1.74 -19.90
N ARG A 468 -16.49 -2.29 -18.82
CA ARG A 468 -15.89 -2.23 -17.49
C ARG A 468 -14.54 -2.98 -17.40
N LEU A 469 -14.41 -4.13 -18.06
CA LEU A 469 -13.16 -4.90 -18.05
C LEU A 469 -12.05 -4.21 -18.85
N GLU A 470 -12.39 -3.36 -19.82
CA GLU A 470 -11.43 -2.55 -20.58
C GLU A 470 -10.77 -1.46 -19.72
N ASN A 471 -11.37 -1.08 -18.59
CA ASN A 471 -10.81 -0.07 -17.68
C ASN A 471 -9.56 -0.59 -16.96
N GLY A 472 -8.41 0.06 -17.21
CA GLY A 472 -7.14 -0.29 -16.57
C GLY A 472 -6.39 -1.41 -17.30
N ASN A 473 -5.94 -2.43 -16.56
CA ASN A 473 -5.25 -3.58 -17.16
C ASN A 473 -6.27 -4.57 -17.73
N SER A 474 -6.73 -4.29 -18.95
CA SER A 474 -7.76 -5.06 -19.63
C SER A 474 -7.44 -6.56 -19.74
N PHE A 475 -6.16 -6.91 -19.94
CA PHE A 475 -5.73 -8.30 -20.00
C PHE A 475 -5.97 -9.02 -18.66
N GLN A 476 -5.47 -8.44 -17.56
CA GLN A 476 -5.60 -9.00 -16.22
C GLN A 476 -7.08 -9.10 -15.81
N ASN A 477 -7.85 -8.05 -16.06
CA ASN A 477 -9.28 -8.03 -15.77
C ASN A 477 -10.04 -9.12 -16.54
N ALA A 478 -9.75 -9.30 -17.84
CA ALA A 478 -10.39 -10.35 -18.62
C ALA A 478 -10.04 -11.75 -18.07
N GLU A 479 -8.77 -11.97 -17.73
CA GLU A 479 -8.31 -13.25 -17.15
C GLU A 479 -9.00 -13.57 -15.82
N GLU A 480 -8.94 -12.65 -14.86
CA GLU A 480 -9.60 -12.78 -13.55
C GLU A 480 -11.12 -13.00 -13.69
N PHE A 481 -11.76 -12.30 -14.64
CA PHE A 481 -13.19 -12.43 -14.92
C PHE A 481 -13.54 -13.85 -15.36
N PHE A 482 -12.83 -14.41 -16.34
CA PHE A 482 -13.12 -15.76 -16.85
C PHE A 482 -12.79 -16.84 -15.80
N VAL A 483 -11.75 -16.65 -15.00
CA VAL A 483 -11.44 -17.53 -13.85
C VAL A 483 -12.59 -17.52 -12.85
N ALA A 484 -13.05 -16.35 -12.41
CA ALA A 484 -14.17 -16.24 -11.47
C ALA A 484 -15.49 -16.80 -12.06
N LEU A 485 -15.76 -16.55 -13.33
CA LEU A 485 -16.96 -17.03 -14.03
C LEU A 485 -17.03 -18.57 -14.06
N THR A 486 -15.89 -19.22 -14.35
CA THR A 486 -15.78 -20.69 -14.43
C THR A 486 -15.75 -21.37 -13.06
N GLN A 487 -15.19 -20.72 -12.04
CA GLN A 487 -15.24 -21.23 -10.65
C GLN A 487 -16.66 -21.20 -10.07
N THR A 488 -17.48 -20.25 -10.51
CA THR A 488 -18.82 -20.04 -9.95
C THR A 488 -19.90 -20.91 -10.60
N SER A 489 -19.71 -21.39 -11.84
CA SER A 489 -20.68 -22.28 -12.51
C SER A 489 -20.01 -23.29 -13.46
N GLN A 490 -20.44 -24.55 -13.37
CA GLN A 490 -19.98 -25.63 -14.25
C GLN A 490 -20.82 -25.79 -15.55
N ASP A 491 -22.04 -25.25 -15.58
CA ASP A 491 -22.94 -25.33 -16.74
C ASP A 491 -23.55 -23.94 -17.03
N LEU A 492 -22.99 -23.25 -18.02
CA LEU A 492 -23.47 -21.94 -18.46
C LEU A 492 -24.26 -22.09 -19.77
N ASP A 493 -25.56 -21.84 -19.71
CA ASP A 493 -26.38 -21.66 -20.93
C ASP A 493 -26.22 -20.21 -21.42
N ILE A 494 -25.30 -20.02 -22.37
CA ILE A 494 -24.96 -18.71 -22.92
C ILE A 494 -25.62 -18.57 -24.29
N ASN A 495 -26.39 -17.48 -24.47
CA ASN A 495 -26.97 -17.11 -25.75
C ASN A 495 -25.87 -17.05 -26.83
N PRO A 496 -26.07 -17.64 -28.02
CA PRO A 496 -25.04 -17.69 -29.07
C PRO A 496 -24.45 -16.32 -29.45
N VAL A 497 -25.28 -15.27 -29.49
CA VAL A 497 -24.83 -13.90 -29.80
C VAL A 497 -23.93 -13.36 -28.68
N VAL A 498 -24.32 -13.59 -27.42
CA VAL A 498 -23.53 -13.20 -26.25
C VAL A 498 -22.21 -13.96 -26.21
N ARG A 499 -22.22 -15.25 -26.55
CA ARG A 499 -21.01 -16.09 -26.69
C ARG A 499 -20.03 -15.51 -27.71
N ASP A 500 -20.53 -15.10 -28.88
CA ASP A 500 -19.70 -14.47 -29.91
C ASP A 500 -19.13 -13.12 -29.46
N ILE A 501 -19.92 -12.31 -28.73
CA ILE A 501 -19.46 -11.04 -28.14
C ILE A 501 -18.35 -11.29 -27.11
N MET A 502 -18.55 -12.25 -26.19
CA MET A 502 -17.57 -12.62 -25.17
C MET A 502 -16.26 -13.08 -25.82
N MET A 503 -16.35 -13.94 -26.84
CA MET A 503 -15.18 -14.46 -27.56
C MET A 503 -14.41 -13.36 -28.30
N ASN A 504 -15.12 -12.51 -29.06
CA ASN A 504 -14.50 -11.41 -29.78
C ASN A 504 -13.88 -10.37 -28.85
N SER A 505 -14.54 -10.06 -27.74
CA SER A 505 -14.00 -9.15 -26.73
C SER A 505 -12.77 -9.75 -26.08
N ASN A 506 -12.79 -11.01 -25.65
CA ASN A 506 -11.62 -11.68 -25.09
C ASN A 506 -10.42 -11.67 -26.06
N LEU A 507 -10.66 -11.96 -27.35
CA LEU A 507 -9.64 -11.87 -28.39
C LEU A 507 -9.05 -10.46 -28.50
N ARG A 508 -9.89 -9.41 -28.45
CA ARG A 508 -9.43 -8.00 -28.44
C ARG A 508 -8.55 -7.69 -27.22
N HIS A 509 -8.94 -8.15 -26.03
CA HIS A 509 -8.15 -7.93 -24.81
C HIS A 509 -6.77 -8.62 -24.88
N HIS A 510 -6.68 -9.73 -25.62
CA HIS A 510 -5.43 -10.48 -25.85
C HIS A 510 -4.62 -9.98 -27.07
N GLN A 511 -5.17 -9.13 -27.94
CA GLN A 511 -4.51 -8.67 -29.18
C GLN A 511 -3.13 -8.02 -28.96
N PRO A 512 -2.90 -7.13 -27.97
CA PRO A 512 -1.57 -6.55 -27.74
C PRO A 512 -0.52 -7.60 -27.34
N SER A 513 -0.94 -8.64 -26.63
CA SER A 513 -0.07 -9.75 -26.24
C SER A 513 0.21 -10.68 -27.43
N LEU A 514 -0.79 -10.93 -28.28
CA LEU A 514 -0.66 -11.70 -29.53
C LEU A 514 0.21 -10.97 -30.57
N ARG A 515 0.06 -9.65 -30.74
CA ARG A 515 0.90 -8.86 -31.65
C ARG A 515 2.36 -8.83 -31.23
N ARG A 516 2.65 -8.62 -29.94
CA ARG A 516 4.03 -8.70 -29.41
C ARG A 516 4.65 -10.09 -29.62
N LEU A 517 3.84 -11.15 -29.65
CA LEU A 517 4.27 -12.50 -30.03
C LEU A 517 4.53 -12.62 -31.54
N CYS A 518 3.64 -12.11 -32.41
CA CYS A 518 3.90 -12.10 -33.86
C CYS A 518 5.15 -11.26 -34.19
N ASP A 519 5.36 -10.10 -33.54
CA ASP A 519 6.51 -9.20 -33.76
C ASP A 519 7.84 -9.81 -33.26
N ARG A 520 7.85 -10.49 -32.10
CA ARG A 520 9.04 -11.25 -31.65
C ARG A 520 9.36 -12.40 -32.60
N ARG A 521 8.34 -13.14 -33.06
CA ARG A 521 8.51 -14.26 -33.99
C ARG A 521 9.00 -13.80 -35.38
N LEU A 522 8.54 -12.64 -35.85
CA LEU A 522 9.05 -11.99 -37.07
C LEU A 522 10.48 -11.45 -36.88
N GLY A 523 10.82 -10.89 -35.72
CA GLY A 523 12.18 -10.47 -35.39
C GLY A 523 13.18 -11.63 -35.34
N PHE A 524 12.77 -12.80 -34.84
CA PHE A 524 13.56 -14.03 -34.89
C PHE A 524 13.73 -14.58 -36.31
N LEU A 525 12.71 -14.46 -37.17
CA LEU A 525 12.80 -14.85 -38.59
C LEU A 525 13.73 -13.93 -39.39
N VAL A 526 13.69 -12.62 -39.15
CA VAL A 526 14.54 -11.63 -39.86
C VAL A 526 16.01 -11.72 -39.44
N HIS A 527 16.32 -12.15 -38.21
CA HIS A 527 17.70 -12.40 -37.76
C HIS A 527 18.21 -13.82 -38.02
N GLY A 528 17.36 -14.74 -38.50
CA GLY A 528 17.76 -16.10 -38.91
C GLY A 528 18.23 -16.23 -40.35
N GLU A 529 18.07 -15.20 -41.18
CA GLU A 529 18.46 -15.17 -42.60
C GLU A 529 19.66 -14.25 -42.86
N THR A 530 20.75 -14.40 -42.11
CA THR A 530 22.06 -13.88 -42.53
C THR A 530 23.16 -14.87 -42.17
N ASP A 531 23.16 -16.04 -42.82
CA ASP A 531 24.40 -16.81 -43.02
C ASP A 531 24.20 -17.88 -44.10
N SER A 532 24.17 -17.45 -45.37
CA SER A 532 24.74 -18.21 -46.50
C SER A 532 24.74 -17.37 -47.78
N SER A 533 25.93 -17.16 -48.35
CA SER A 533 26.13 -16.60 -49.69
C SER A 533 25.72 -17.60 -50.79
N PRO A 534 25.47 -17.13 -52.04
CA PRO A 534 24.59 -17.82 -52.98
C PRO A 534 25.32 -18.83 -53.87
N SER A 535 24.71 -20.00 -54.06
CA SER A 535 25.03 -20.92 -55.16
C SER A 535 23.83 -21.04 -56.09
N GLN A 536 24.05 -20.62 -57.34
CA GLN A 536 23.22 -20.89 -58.50
C GLN A 536 22.87 -22.39 -58.59
N LEU A 537 21.62 -22.72 -58.88
CA LEU A 537 21.27 -23.90 -59.68
C LEU A 537 20.00 -23.61 -60.50
N ASP A 538 20.15 -23.90 -61.79
CA ASP A 538 19.22 -23.71 -62.91
C ASP A 538 17.89 -24.45 -62.76
N GLY A 539 16.88 -23.93 -63.45
CA GLY A 539 15.59 -24.59 -63.61
C GLY A 539 15.58 -25.69 -64.66
N ARG A 540 14.81 -26.75 -64.38
CA ARG A 540 13.82 -27.41 -65.24
C ARG A 540 13.36 -28.71 -64.57
N ASP A 541 12.04 -28.90 -64.57
CA ASP A 541 11.26 -30.16 -64.52
C ASP A 541 10.19 -30.20 -63.42
N ALA A 542 8.93 -30.02 -63.85
CA ALA A 542 7.68 -30.38 -63.17
C ALA A 542 7.32 -31.85 -63.57
N PRO A 543 6.38 -32.62 -62.93
CA PRO A 543 5.05 -32.16 -62.48
C PRO A 543 4.34 -32.88 -61.29
N ASP A 544 3.16 -32.32 -60.96
CA ASP A 544 1.89 -32.91 -60.45
C ASP A 544 1.74 -33.55 -59.05
N GLY A 545 0.66 -33.14 -58.34
CA GLY A 545 0.10 -33.96 -57.25
C GLY A 545 -0.72 -33.29 -56.14
N ASN A 546 -1.77 -32.52 -56.46
CA ASN A 546 -3.11 -32.68 -55.84
C ASN A 546 -3.27 -32.65 -54.30
N ILE A 547 -3.42 -31.47 -53.66
CA ILE A 547 -4.20 -31.31 -52.40
C ILE A 547 -4.98 -29.98 -52.42
N THR A 548 -6.07 -29.93 -53.18
CA THR A 548 -7.12 -28.90 -53.05
C THR A 548 -8.45 -29.57 -52.76
N HIS A 549 -8.63 -30.12 -51.55
CA HIS A 549 -9.97 -30.39 -51.00
C HIS A 549 -9.85 -30.70 -49.50
N ARG A 550 -10.11 -29.69 -48.64
CA ARG A 550 -10.74 -29.81 -47.29
C ARG A 550 -10.59 -28.50 -46.48
N LEU A 551 -11.10 -27.39 -47.01
CA LEU A 551 -11.40 -26.20 -46.20
C LEU A 551 -12.75 -25.64 -46.63
N ARG A 552 -13.83 -26.29 -46.18
CA ARG A 552 -15.18 -25.72 -46.24
C ARG A 552 -15.95 -26.05 -44.96
N ARG A 553 -15.89 -25.12 -44.01
CA ARG A 553 -16.99 -24.58 -43.17
C ARG A 553 -16.38 -24.01 -41.87
N ILE A 554 -16.02 -22.73 -41.92
CA ILE A 554 -15.94 -21.88 -40.73
C ILE A 554 -16.89 -20.70 -41.04
N PRO A 555 -17.85 -20.35 -40.18
CA PRO A 555 -18.73 -19.21 -40.41
C PRO A 555 -17.93 -17.89 -40.47
N HIS A 556 -18.27 -17.01 -41.40
CA HIS A 556 -17.59 -15.75 -41.71
C HIS A 556 -17.65 -14.64 -40.63
N HIS A 557 -17.96 -14.98 -39.37
CA HIS A 557 -18.13 -13.99 -38.29
C HIS A 557 -17.13 -14.09 -37.13
N VAL A 558 -16.18 -15.03 -37.18
CA VAL A 558 -15.09 -15.14 -36.20
C VAL A 558 -13.78 -14.78 -36.89
N ARG A 559 -13.13 -13.68 -36.47
CA ARG A 559 -11.75 -13.40 -36.90
C ARG A 559 -10.85 -14.50 -36.36
N SER A 560 -10.22 -15.27 -37.25
CA SER A 560 -9.30 -16.32 -36.82
C SER A 560 -8.00 -15.69 -36.28
N ALA A 561 -7.29 -16.41 -35.42
CA ALA A 561 -5.96 -15.99 -34.94
C ALA A 561 -4.96 -15.74 -36.09
N ALA A 562 -5.15 -16.40 -37.25
CA ALA A 562 -4.34 -16.18 -38.45
C ALA A 562 -4.55 -14.78 -39.05
N GLU A 563 -5.81 -14.29 -39.11
CA GLU A 563 -6.11 -12.92 -39.58
C GLU A 563 -5.55 -11.81 -38.67
N VAL A 564 -5.18 -12.14 -37.43
CA VAL A 564 -4.62 -11.18 -36.46
C VAL A 564 -3.11 -10.98 -36.70
N CYS A 565 -2.38 -11.98 -37.17
CA CYS A 565 -0.97 -11.83 -37.56
C CYS A 565 -0.78 -11.34 -39.03
N ASP A 566 -1.79 -11.45 -39.91
CA ASP A 566 -1.66 -11.13 -41.34
C ASP A 566 -2.03 -9.69 -41.77
N ARG A 567 -2.31 -8.75 -40.85
CA ARG A 567 -2.59 -7.36 -41.24
C ARG A 567 -1.31 -6.59 -41.54
N PRO A 568 -1.08 -6.09 -42.78
CA PRO A 568 0.05 -5.23 -43.07
C PRO A 568 -0.11 -3.89 -42.36
N VAL A 569 1.03 -3.33 -41.95
CA VAL A 569 1.18 -1.95 -41.49
C VAL A 569 0.48 -1.00 -42.46
N ALA A 570 -0.65 -0.43 -42.05
CA ALA A 570 -1.19 0.74 -42.72
C ALA A 570 -0.19 1.88 -42.49
N ARG A 571 0.62 2.19 -43.52
CA ARG A 571 1.36 3.45 -43.57
C ARG A 571 0.33 4.58 -43.57
N VAL A 572 0.28 5.35 -42.50
CA VAL A 572 -0.36 6.67 -42.49
C VAL A 572 0.70 7.67 -42.99
N PRO A 573 0.37 8.63 -43.87
CA PRO A 573 1.26 9.74 -44.19
C PRO A 573 1.56 10.63 -42.99
#